data_AF-A0A8X6H8J5-F1
#
_entry.id   AF-A0A8X6H8J5-F1
#
_cell.length_a   1.000
_cell.length_b   1.000
_cell.length_c   1.000
_cell.angle_alpha   90.00
_cell.angle_beta   90.00
_cell.angle_gamma   90.00
#
_symmetry.space_group_name_H-M   'P 1'
#
loop_
_entity.id
_entity.type
_entity.pdbx_description
1 polymer ?
#
loop_
_entity_poly.entity_id
_entity_poly.type
_entity_poly.pdbx_seq_one_letter_code
_entity_poly.pdbx_strand_id
1 'polypeptide(L)'
;MQGSGSNDIEAVVINLRGIFREFDFGSWKPAEKATLKCTVAAHYYKLTIGARELIEIDAENMIRKINGVDQMAFLQTILGI
;
A
#
# COMPACT_ATOMS: atom_id res chain seq x y z
N MET A 1 -3.25 32.33 20.26
CA MET A 1 -2.34 31.26 19.80
C MET A 1 -2.79 30.86 18.41
N GLN A 2 -2.14 31.41 17.39
CA GLN A 2 -2.48 31.20 15.98
C GLN A 2 -1.95 29.81 15.60
N GLY A 3 -2.84 28.91 15.19
CA GLY A 3 -2.45 27.58 14.74
C GLY A 3 -1.51 27.73 13.54
N SER A 4 -0.25 27.37 13.72
CA SER A 4 0.72 27.27 12.64
C SER A 4 0.29 26.11 11.75
N GLY A 5 -0.52 26.39 10.72
CA GLY A 5 -0.63 25.51 9.58
C GLY A 5 0.73 25.53 8.87
N SER A 6 1.63 24.63 9.27
CA SER A 6 2.81 24.40 8.46
C SER A 6 2.32 23.82 7.14
N ASN A 7 2.67 24.46 6.04
CA ASN A 7 2.45 23.95 4.68
C ASN A 7 3.45 22.80 4.39
N ASP A 8 3.65 21.91 5.36
CA ASP A 8 4.57 20.78 5.24
C ASP A 8 3.89 19.73 4.36
N ILE A 9 4.23 19.77 3.08
CA ILE A 9 3.77 18.79 2.09
C ILE A 9 4.60 17.52 2.27
N GLU A 10 3.99 16.45 2.79
CA GLU A 10 4.61 15.13 2.84
C GLU A 10 4.17 14.27 1.65
N ALA A 11 5.13 13.64 0.97
CA ALA A 11 4.83 12.67 -0.08
C ALA A 11 4.24 11.39 0.54
N VAL A 12 3.16 10.88 -0.05
CA VAL A 12 2.60 9.56 0.29
C VAL A 12 2.85 8.63 -0.89
N VAL A 13 3.69 7.61 -0.69
CA VAL A 13 4.10 6.68 -1.74
C VAL A 13 3.66 5.27 -1.37
N ILE A 14 2.98 4.61 -2.29
CA ILE A 14 2.58 3.21 -2.20
C ILE A 14 3.29 2.42 -3.29
N ASN A 15 4.08 1.43 -2.88
CA ASN A 15 4.61 0.42 -3.78
C ASN A 15 3.77 -0.84 -3.63
N LEU A 16 3.28 -1.38 -4.75
CA LEU A 16 2.36 -2.50 -4.75
C LEU A 16 2.77 -3.50 -5.82
N ARG A 17 2.87 -4.79 -5.44
CA ARG A 17 3.05 -5.91 -6.36
C ARG A 17 1.87 -6.87 -6.17
N GLY A 18 1.28 -7.29 -7.28
CA GLY A 18 0.12 -8.15 -7.27
C GLY A 18 -0.32 -8.52 -8.67
N ILE A 19 -1.48 -9.15 -8.74
CA ILE A 19 -2.11 -9.57 -10.00
C ILE A 19 -3.45 -8.85 -10.12
N PHE A 20 -3.75 -8.32 -11.30
CA PHE A 20 -5.09 -7.79 -11.59
C PHE A 20 -6.10 -8.95 -11.54
N ARG A 21 -7.05 -8.84 -10.62
CA ARG A 21 -8.09 -9.84 -10.43
C ARG A 21 -9.31 -9.56 -11.31
N GLU A 22 -9.62 -8.28 -11.50
CA GLU A 22 -10.85 -7.86 -12.19
C GLU A 22 -10.66 -6.50 -12.84
N PHE A 23 -11.29 -6.34 -14.00
CA PHE A 23 -11.44 -5.07 -14.71
C PHE A 23 -12.92 -4.81 -14.92
N ASP A 24 -13.43 -3.72 -14.35
CA ASP A 24 -14.78 -3.22 -14.55
C ASP A 24 -14.70 -1.96 -15.43
N PHE A 25 -15.21 -2.10 -16.65
CA PHE A 25 -15.17 -1.07 -17.69
C PHE A 25 -16.31 -0.05 -17.58
N GLY A 26 -17.19 -0.18 -16.58
CA GLY A 26 -18.34 0.67 -16.39
C GLY A 26 -19.26 0.72 -17.62
N SER A 27 -19.92 1.86 -17.81
CA SER A 27 -20.77 2.12 -18.98
C SER A 27 -20.14 3.16 -19.89
N TRP A 28 -20.17 2.94 -21.20
CA TRP A 28 -19.68 3.91 -22.17
C TRP A 28 -20.86 4.66 -22.80
N LYS A 29 -20.86 5.99 -22.65
CA LYS A 29 -21.86 6.87 -23.26
C LYS A 29 -21.19 8.00 -24.03
N PRO A 30 -21.79 8.48 -25.14
CA PRO A 30 -21.28 9.64 -25.85
C PRO A 30 -21.14 10.85 -24.91
N ALA A 31 -20.06 11.61 -25.07
CA ALA A 31 -19.73 12.81 -24.28
C ALA A 31 -19.54 12.60 -22.76
N GLU A 32 -19.55 11.37 -22.25
CA GLU A 32 -19.20 11.04 -20.86
C GLU A 32 -17.78 10.45 -20.78
N LYS A 33 -17.06 10.73 -19.67
CA LYS A 33 -15.75 10.13 -19.41
C LYS A 33 -15.93 8.66 -19.02
N ALA A 34 -15.31 7.76 -19.78
CA ALA A 34 -15.24 6.35 -19.41
C ALA A 34 -14.42 6.17 -18.12
N THR A 35 -14.91 5.32 -17.22
CA THR A 35 -14.20 4.91 -16.01
C THR A 35 -13.71 3.48 -16.16
N LEU A 36 -12.55 3.20 -15.59
CA LEU A 36 -12.03 1.84 -15.45
C LEU A 36 -11.73 1.63 -13.97
N LYS A 37 -12.39 0.64 -13.37
CA LYS A 37 -12.07 0.20 -12.02
C LYS A 37 -11.29 -1.12 -12.12
N CYS A 38 -10.09 -1.10 -11.56
CA CYS A 38 -9.23 -2.28 -11.50
C CYS A 38 -9.17 -2.79 -10.05
N THR A 39 -9.35 -4.09 -9.87
CA THR A 39 -9.12 -4.76 -8.58
C THR A 39 -7.79 -5.51 -8.66
N VAL A 40 -6.88 -5.24 -7.71
CA VAL A 40 -5.58 -5.92 -7.62
C VAL A 40 -5.55 -6.80 -6.37
N ALA A 41 -5.21 -8.07 -6.54
CA ALA A 41 -4.83 -8.94 -5.44
C ALA A 41 -3.34 -8.69 -5.13
N ALA A 42 -3.06 -7.91 -4.10
CA ALA A 42 -1.69 -7.56 -3.71
C ALA A 42 -1.03 -8.69 -2.90
N HIS A 43 0.19 -9.05 -3.27
CA HIS A 43 1.06 -9.96 -2.52
C HIS A 43 2.19 -9.22 -1.79
N TYR A 44 2.53 -8.01 -2.27
CA TYR A 44 3.42 -7.07 -1.61
C TYR A 44 2.77 -5.69 -1.54
N TYR A 45 2.88 -5.04 -0.38
CA TYR A 45 2.43 -3.68 -0.13
C TYR A 45 3.43 -2.94 0.74
N LYS A 46 3.86 -1.75 0.32
CA LYS A 46 4.70 -0.86 1.12
C LYS A 46 4.17 0.57 1.07
N LEU A 47 3.99 1.16 2.25
CA LEU A 47 3.57 2.55 2.46
C LEU A 47 4.71 3.36 3.07
N THR A 48 5.09 4.41 2.36
CA THR A 48 6.07 5.40 2.81
C THR A 48 5.40 6.77 2.87
N ILE A 49 5.54 7.47 3.99
CA ILE A 49 5.09 8.86 4.14
C ILE A 49 6.31 9.74 4.48
N GLY A 50 6.58 10.74 3.64
CA GLY A 50 7.82 11.49 3.67
C GLY A 50 9.02 10.56 3.48
N ALA A 51 9.93 10.52 4.45
CA ALA A 51 11.07 9.61 4.47
C ALA A 51 10.85 8.36 5.35
N ARG A 52 9.63 8.16 5.87
CA ARG A 52 9.33 7.11 6.87
C ARG A 52 8.57 5.96 6.26
N GLU A 53 9.13 4.75 6.37
CA GLU A 53 8.42 3.52 6.03
C GLU A 53 7.47 3.15 7.17
N LEU A 54 6.16 3.19 6.90
CA LEU A 54 5.14 2.95 7.91
C LEU A 54 4.64 1.50 7.88
N ILE A 55 4.47 0.96 6.68
CA ILE A 55 3.94 -0.39 6.51
C ILE A 55 4.75 -1.07 5.42
N GLU A 56 5.19 -2.29 5.70
CA GLU A 56 5.68 -3.23 4.70
C GLU A 56 5.03 -4.60 4.98
N ILE A 57 4.36 -5.13 3.97
CA ILE A 57 3.74 -6.45 3.98
C ILE A 57 4.25 -7.20 2.76
N ASP A 58 4.95 -8.30 3.00
CA ASP A 58 5.32 -9.29 2.00
C ASP A 58 4.76 -10.64 2.45
N ALA A 59 3.68 -11.08 1.78
CA ALA A 59 3.01 -12.31 2.15
C ALA A 59 3.83 -13.56 1.79
N GLU A 60 4.68 -13.48 0.76
CA GLU A 60 5.49 -14.60 0.27
C GLU A 60 6.68 -14.85 1.20
N ASN A 61 7.27 -13.78 1.72
CA ASN A 61 8.43 -13.83 2.61
C ASN A 61 8.05 -13.72 4.11
N MET A 62 6.76 -13.75 4.44
CA MET A 62 6.25 -13.59 5.82
C MET A 62 6.77 -12.34 6.54
N ILE A 63 6.91 -11.23 5.82
CA ILE A 63 7.34 -9.96 6.41
C ILE A 63 6.11 -9.12 6.71
N ARG A 64 5.98 -8.65 7.95
CA ARG A 64 4.98 -7.65 8.32
C ARG A 64 5.59 -6.62 9.25
N LYS A 65 6.16 -5.56 8.69
CA LYS A 65 6.72 -4.45 9.45
C LYS A 65 5.71 -3.33 9.58
N ILE A 66 5.51 -2.87 10.81
CA ILE A 66 4.69 -1.70 11.14
C ILE A 66 5.57 -0.71 11.89
N ASN A 67 5.72 0.49 11.35
CA ASN A 67 6.65 1.51 11.84
C ASN A 67 8.06 0.95 12.09
N GLY A 68 8.54 0.14 11.16
CA GLY A 68 9.87 -0.50 11.23
C GLY A 68 9.96 -1.75 12.12
N VAL A 69 8.92 -2.11 12.89
CA VAL A 69 8.94 -3.30 13.76
C VAL A 69 8.33 -4.50 13.05
N ASP A 70 9.12 -5.55 12.81
CA ASP A 70 8.63 -6.81 12.24
C ASP A 70 7.80 -7.58 13.26
N GLN A 71 6.52 -7.72 12.96
CA GLN A 71 5.55 -8.41 13.80
C GLN A 71 5.60 -9.94 13.63
N MET A 72 6.27 -10.45 12.59
CA MET A 72 6.35 -11.89 12.29
C MET A 72 7.67 -12.52 12.74
N ALA A 73 8.63 -11.72 13.23
CA ALA A 73 9.96 -12.18 13.65
C ALA A 73 9.92 -13.36 14.64
N PHE A 74 8.99 -13.35 15.58
CA PHE A 74 8.83 -14.45 16.53
C PHE A 74 8.38 -15.75 15.84
N LEU A 75 7.42 -15.66 14.93
CA LEU A 75 6.92 -16.82 14.19
C LEU A 75 7.97 -17.36 13.22
N GLN A 76 8.69 -16.47 12.53
CA GLN A 76 9.84 -16.81 11.68
C GLN A 76 10.88 -17.62 12.48
N THR A 77 11.24 -17.14 13.68
CA THR A 77 12.16 -17.84 14.58
C THR A 77 11.66 -19.23 14.98
N ILE A 78 10.37 -19.39 15.29
CA ILE A 78 9.76 -20.69 15.64
C ILE A 78 9.79 -21.64 14.44
N LEU A 79 9.52 -21.14 13.24
CA LEU A 79 9.46 -21.92 12.00
C LEU A 79 10.85 -22.19 11.41
N GLY A 80 11.90 -21.51 11.88
CA GLY A 80 13.27 -21.67 11.42
C GLY A 80 13.55 -21.02 10.07
N ILE A 81 12.89 -19.91 9.77
CA ILE A 81 12.96 -19.15 8.51
C ILE A 81 13.31 -17.69 8.75
#